data_AF-A0A835ER57-F1
#
_entry.id   AF-A0A835ER57-F1
#
_cell.length_a   1.000
_cell.length_b   1.000
_cell.length_c   1.000
_cell.angle_alpha   90.00
_cell.angle_beta   90.00
_cell.angle_gamma   90.00
#
_symmetry.space_group_name_H-M   'P 1'
#
loop_
_entity.id
_entity.type
_entity.pdbx_description
1 polymer ?
#
loop_
_entity_poly.entity_id
_entity_poly.type
_entity_poly.pdbx_seq_one_letter_code
_entity_poly.pdbx_strand_id
1 'polypeptide(L)' 'MKVLVLGLLLLAYAGLMTHAQPQCGSQAGGAVCPNNYCCSQYGYCGLGGDYCGNNCQSGPCY' A
#
# COMPACT_ATOMS: atom_id res chain seq x y z
N MET A 1 1.98 38.31 9.71
CA MET A 1 2.78 37.41 8.86
C MET A 1 3.21 36.10 9.54
N LYS A 2 3.75 36.09 10.78
CA LYS A 2 4.24 34.84 11.42
C LYS A 2 3.20 33.71 11.56
N VAL A 3 1.95 34.03 11.92
CA VAL A 3 0.87 33.04 12.08
C VAL A 3 0.46 32.41 10.75
N LEU A 4 0.45 33.19 9.67
CA LEU A 4 0.23 32.69 8.31
C LEU A 4 1.36 31.76 7.86
N VAL A 5 2.61 32.11 8.17
CA VAL A 5 3.77 31.26 7.87
C VAL A 5 3.71 29.95 8.67
N LEU A 6 3.38 29.99 9.95
CA LEU A 6 3.21 28.79 10.79
C LEU A 6 2.05 27.89 10.30
N GLY A 7 0.93 28.47 9.88
CA GLY A 7 -0.20 27.73 9.32
C GLY A 7 0.15 27.03 7.99
N LEU A 8 0.90 27.69 7.11
CA LEU A 8 1.36 27.10 5.85
C LEU A 8 2.36 25.95 6.08
N LEU A 9 3.24 26.06 7.07
CA LEU A 9 4.20 25.00 7.43
C LEU A 9 3.51 23.74 7.98
N LEU A 10 2.45 23.90 8.78
CA LEU A 10 1.67 22.76 9.30
C LEU A 10 0.92 22.01 8.18
N LEU A 11 0.32 22.74 7.23
CA LEU A 11 -0.36 22.13 6.08
C LEU A 11 0.61 21.41 5.14
N ALA A 12 1.81 21.96 4.95
CA ALA A 12 2.86 21.30 4.17
C ALA A 12 3.33 19.99 4.82
N TYR A 13 3.38 19.92 6.16
CA TYR A 13 3.80 18.71 6.89
C TYR A 13 2.79 17.56 6.76
N ALA A 14 1.49 17.86 6.68
CA ALA A 14 0.43 16.85 6.51
C ALA A 14 0.44 16.19 5.11
N GLY A 15 1.03 16.84 4.10
CA GLY A 15 1.03 16.35 2.72
C GLY A 15 2.09 15.28 2.40
N LEU A 16 3.00 14.97 3.32
CA LEU A 16 4.15 14.10 3.06
C LEU A 16 3.90 12.60 3.32
N MET A 17 2.68 12.21 3.70
CA MET A 17 2.37 10.85 4.13
C MET A 17 1.56 10.07 3.09
N THR A 18 1.95 10.09 1.82
CA THR A 18 1.41 9.14 0.83
C THR A 18 2.35 7.94 0.74
N HIS A 19 2.24 7.00 1.68
CA HIS A 19 2.82 5.67 1.51
C HIS A 19 2.07 4.96 0.38
N ALA A 20 2.52 5.14 -0.85
CA ALA A 20 2.10 4.31 -1.97
C ALA A 20 2.64 2.90 -1.72
N GLN A 21 1.82 2.04 -1.13
CA GLN A 21 2.18 0.64 -0.93
C GLN A 21 2.32 0.00 -2.32
N PRO A 22 3.44 -0.70 -2.61
CA PRO A 22 3.63 -1.34 -3.90
C PRO A 22 2.48 -2.30 -4.21
N GLN A 23 1.88 -2.13 -5.39
CA GLN A 23 0.80 -2.98 -5.88
C GLN A 23 1.36 -4.28 -6.48
N CYS A 24 0.53 -5.31 -6.53
CA CYS A 24 0.86 -6.63 -7.03
C CYS A 24 -0.27 -7.20 -7.90
N GLY A 25 -0.02 -8.36 -8.52
CA GLY A 25 -1.01 -9.09 -9.28
C GLY A 25 -1.41 -8.40 -10.58
N SER A 26 -2.59 -8.72 -11.08
CA SER A 26 -3.16 -8.20 -12.34
C SER A 26 -3.19 -6.66 -12.39
N GLN A 27 -3.39 -6.01 -11.25
CA GLN A 27 -3.40 -4.55 -11.09
C GLN A 27 -2.03 -3.91 -11.33
N ALA A 28 -0.96 -4.69 -11.20
CA ALA A 28 0.42 -4.26 -11.34
C ALA A 28 1.19 -5.06 -12.41
N GLY A 29 0.49 -5.52 -13.45
CA GLY A 29 1.13 -6.24 -14.57
C GLY A 29 1.75 -7.58 -14.19
N GLY A 30 1.23 -8.24 -13.14
CA GLY A 30 1.75 -9.50 -12.63
C GLY A 30 2.89 -9.35 -11.62
N ALA A 31 3.15 -8.15 -11.10
CA ALA A 31 4.15 -7.95 -10.06
C ALA A 31 3.85 -8.82 -8.83
N VAL A 32 4.91 -9.38 -8.23
CA VAL A 32 4.84 -10.22 -7.03
C VAL A 32 5.27 -9.43 -5.80
N CYS A 33 4.66 -9.76 -4.67
CA CYS A 33 5.01 -9.14 -3.40
C CYS A 33 6.39 -9.58 -2.91
N PRO A 34 7.20 -8.66 -2.35
CA PRO A 34 8.45 -9.01 -1.70
C PRO A 34 8.20 -9.80 -0.39
N ASN A 35 9.26 -10.40 0.16
CA ASN A 35 9.25 -11.06 1.47
C ASN A 35 8.23 -12.20 1.64
N ASN A 36 7.87 -12.90 0.56
CA ASN A 36 6.84 -13.95 0.58
C ASN A 36 5.49 -13.48 1.14
N TYR A 37 5.14 -12.21 0.94
CA TYR A 37 3.78 -11.75 1.22
C TYR A 37 2.80 -12.25 0.17
N CYS A 38 1.55 -12.38 0.59
CA CYS A 38 0.45 -12.71 -0.30
C CYS A 38 0.01 -11.47 -1.07
N CYS A 39 -0.34 -11.66 -2.32
CA CYS A 39 -1.01 -10.65 -3.11
C CYS A 39 -2.52 -10.83 -3.00
N SER A 40 -3.21 -9.90 -2.35
CA SER A 40 -4.66 -9.94 -2.21
C SER A 40 -5.36 -9.89 -3.56
N GLN A 41 -6.64 -10.23 -3.59
CA GLN A 41 -7.48 -10.10 -4.79
C GLN A 41 -7.56 -8.66 -5.34
N TYR A 42 -7.24 -7.68 -4.51
CA TYR A 42 -7.26 -6.25 -4.85
C TYR A 42 -5.89 -5.71 -5.27
N GLY A 43 -4.86 -6.56 -5.31
CA GLY A 43 -3.52 -6.18 -5.76
C GLY A 43 -2.69 -5.48 -4.69
N TYR A 44 -2.87 -5.85 -3.41
CA TYR A 44 -2.07 -5.35 -2.31
C TYR A 44 -1.31 -6.48 -1.61
N CYS A 45 -0.07 -6.18 -1.21
CA CYS A 45 0.76 -7.10 -0.45
C CYS A 45 0.43 -7.08 1.03
N GLY A 46 0.34 -8.27 1.64
CA GLY A 46 0.15 -8.41 3.08
C GLY A 46 0.09 -9.87 3.54
N LEU A 47 -0.38 -10.06 4.78
CA LEU A 47 -0.53 -11.35 5.44
C LEU A 47 -1.92 -11.48 6.06
N GLY A 48 -2.36 -12.71 6.30
CA GLY A 48 -3.67 -13.00 6.88
C GLY A 48 -4.76 -13.18 5.84
N GLY A 49 -5.99 -13.47 6.29
CA GLY A 49 -7.09 -13.90 5.43
C GLY A 49 -7.45 -12.90 4.32
N ASP A 50 -7.35 -11.60 4.59
CA ASP A 50 -7.68 -10.54 3.62
C ASP A 50 -6.70 -10.48 2.42
N TYR A 51 -5.50 -11.06 2.58
CA TYR A 51 -4.44 -11.05 1.57
C TYR A 51 -4.15 -12.44 1.01
N CYS A 52 -4.06 -13.43 1.89
CA CYS A 52 -3.71 -14.80 1.58
C CYS A 52 -4.90 -15.71 1.33
N GLY A 53 -6.11 -15.27 1.68
CA GLY A 53 -7.33 -16.07 1.56
C GLY A 53 -7.92 -16.05 0.16
N ASN A 54 -9.24 -15.88 0.10
CA ASN A 54 -9.99 -16.05 -1.15
C ASN A 54 -9.49 -15.11 -2.26
N ASN A 55 -9.33 -15.66 -3.47
CA ASN A 55 -8.81 -14.97 -4.65
C ASN A 55 -7.42 -14.33 -4.47
N CYS A 56 -6.59 -14.86 -3.57
CA CYS A 56 -5.17 -14.52 -3.49
C CYS A 56 -4.49 -14.78 -4.85
N GLN A 57 -3.80 -13.77 -5.37
CA GLN A 57 -3.25 -13.76 -6.73
C GLN A 57 -1.83 -14.38 -6.80
N SER A 58 -1.06 -14.31 -5.72
CA SER A 58 0.30 -14.89 -5.63
C SER A 58 0.82 -14.94 -4.18
N GLY A 59 1.91 -15.68 -3.95
CA GLY A 59 2.51 -15.86 -2.62
C GLY A 59 1.99 -17.11 -1.90
N PRO A 60 2.13 -17.19 -0.57
CA PRO A 60 1.68 -18.34 0.24
C PRO A 60 0.17 -18.25 0.55
N CYS A 61 -0.66 -18.33 -0.49
CA CYS A 61 -2.11 -18.35 -0.38
C CYS A 61 -2.62 -19.62 0.35
N TYR A 62 -3.74 -19.52 1.07
CA TYR A 62 -4.38 -20.64 1.78
C TYR A 62 -5.91 -20.56 1.81
#